data_AF-A0A935BR42-F1
#
_entry.id   AF-A0A935BR42-F1
#
_cell.length_a   1.000
_cell.length_b   1.000
_cell.length_c   1.000
_cell.angle_alpha   90.00
_cell.angle_beta   90.00
_cell.angle_gamma   90.00
#
_symmetry.space_group_name_H-M   'P 1'
#
loop_
_entity.id
_entity.type
_entity.pdbx_description
1 polymer ?
#
loop_
_entity_poly.entity_id
_entity_poly.type
_entity_poly.pdbx_seq_one_letter_code
_entity_poly.pdbx_strand_id
1 'polypeptide(L)'
;MPSARIRPARPARPAAPTLPSFAALDETHRQILQILAELERLPDLLTQPAGGPEAAALAERACGFFGGAARQHHEAEETVVFPGLLEGASAELLAHVQRLQQDHHWFEEDWLEIEPHLQAVARGWRDEHLAFLRDALPEFTALQHEHIALEESLIYPEARRRTGAGALT
;
A
#
# COMPACT_ATOMS: atom_id res chain seq x y z
N MET A 1 -40.79 38.07 31.70
CA MET A 1 -40.01 36.81 31.81
C MET A 1 -39.57 36.42 30.40
N PRO A 2 -38.26 36.45 30.06
CA PRO A 2 -37.82 36.02 28.74
C PRO A 2 -37.70 34.48 28.71
N SER A 3 -38.45 33.82 27.82
CA SER A 3 -38.31 32.39 27.55
C SER A 3 -36.98 32.11 26.86
N ALA A 4 -36.11 31.36 27.50
CA ALA A 4 -34.90 30.84 26.89
C ALA A 4 -35.27 29.84 25.78
N ARG A 5 -34.85 30.09 24.55
CA ARG A 5 -34.96 29.12 23.46
C ARG A 5 -33.94 28.00 23.70
N ILE A 6 -34.44 26.80 23.97
CA ILE A 6 -33.63 25.59 24.06
C ILE A 6 -33.16 25.24 22.65
N ARG A 7 -31.84 25.26 22.42
CA ARG A 7 -31.27 24.75 21.17
C ARG A 7 -31.46 23.23 21.10
N PRO A 8 -31.96 22.68 19.97
CA PRO A 8 -32.06 21.24 19.81
C PRO A 8 -30.66 20.60 19.84
N ALA A 9 -30.57 19.43 20.48
CA ALA A 9 -29.33 18.67 20.54
C ALA A 9 -28.90 18.24 19.13
N ARG A 10 -27.62 18.39 18.82
CA ARG A 10 -27.04 17.97 17.54
C ARG A 10 -27.09 16.44 17.47
N PRO A 11 -27.53 15.84 16.34
CA PRO A 11 -27.49 14.39 16.19
C PRO A 11 -26.05 13.88 16.30
N ALA A 12 -25.89 12.73 16.96
CA ALA A 12 -24.59 12.09 17.10
C ALA A 12 -24.04 11.71 15.72
N ARG A 13 -22.82 12.16 15.42
CA ARG A 13 -22.10 11.77 14.22
C ARG A 13 -21.42 10.41 14.48
N PRO A 14 -21.37 9.49 13.49
CA PRO A 14 -20.53 8.29 13.62
C PRO A 14 -19.11 8.68 14.02
N ALA A 15 -18.51 7.90 14.91
CA ALA A 15 -17.11 8.06 15.27
C ALA A 15 -16.26 7.99 13.99
N ALA A 16 -15.23 8.82 13.90
CA ALA A 16 -14.24 8.65 12.86
C ALA A 16 -13.65 7.24 12.98
N PRO A 17 -13.36 6.55 11.86
CA PRO A 17 -12.68 5.27 11.91
C PRO A 17 -11.36 5.43 12.69
N THR A 18 -11.04 4.42 13.49
CA THR A 18 -9.74 4.34 14.16
C THR A 18 -8.63 4.37 13.11
N LEU A 19 -7.64 5.23 13.33
CA LEU A 19 -6.40 5.25 12.56
C LEU A 19 -5.80 3.84 12.57
N PRO A 20 -5.25 3.35 11.44
CA PRO A 20 -4.65 2.02 11.39
C PRO A 20 -3.50 1.94 12.40
N SER A 21 -3.45 0.81 13.10
CA SER A 21 -2.32 0.55 14.00
C SER A 21 -1.10 0.14 13.18
N PHE A 22 0.10 0.38 13.69
CA PHE A 22 1.31 -0.13 13.03
C PHE A 22 1.28 -1.66 12.82
N ALA A 23 0.60 -2.42 13.68
CA ALA A 23 0.43 -3.87 13.47
C ALA A 23 -0.41 -4.19 12.21
N ALA A 24 -1.37 -3.34 11.85
CA ALA A 24 -2.14 -3.49 10.62
C ALA A 24 -1.32 -3.07 9.38
N LEU A 25 -0.44 -2.08 9.52
CA LEU A 25 0.51 -1.72 8.46
C LEU A 25 1.53 -2.85 8.22
N ASP A 26 2.16 -3.36 9.29
CA ASP A 26 3.08 -4.50 9.24
C ASP A 26 2.42 -5.77 8.63
N GLU A 27 1.11 -5.97 8.87
CA GLU A 27 0.34 -7.04 8.23
C GLU A 27 0.15 -6.82 6.73
N THR A 28 -0.09 -5.59 6.31
CA THR A 28 -0.25 -5.25 4.90
C THR A 28 1.08 -5.44 4.15
N HIS A 29 2.22 -5.06 4.73
CA HIS A 29 3.55 -5.39 4.18
C HIS A 29 3.74 -6.88 3.96
N ARG A 30 3.39 -7.71 4.94
CA ARG A 30 3.51 -9.17 4.80
C ARG A 30 2.66 -9.71 3.65
N GLN A 31 1.48 -9.15 3.43
CA GLN A 31 0.62 -9.52 2.32
C GLN A 31 1.17 -9.03 0.97
N ILE A 32 1.71 -7.80 0.91
CA ILE A 32 2.41 -7.27 -0.27
C ILE A 32 3.53 -8.25 -0.64
N LEU A 33 4.46 -8.55 0.28
CA LEU A 33 5.60 -9.42 0.03
C LEU A 33 5.19 -10.84 -0.40
N GLN A 34 4.10 -11.37 0.16
CA GLN A 34 3.57 -12.68 -0.26
C GLN A 34 3.08 -12.65 -1.71
N ILE A 35 2.30 -11.64 -2.09
CA ILE A 35 1.75 -11.52 -3.45
C ILE A 35 2.87 -11.26 -4.45
N LEU A 36 3.88 -10.46 -4.12
CA LEU A 36 5.05 -10.23 -4.98
C LEU A 36 5.80 -11.53 -5.27
N ALA A 37 6.07 -12.35 -4.23
CA ALA A 37 6.69 -13.65 -4.41
C ALA A 37 5.85 -14.62 -5.27
N GLU A 38 4.52 -14.50 -5.23
CA GLU A 38 3.65 -15.24 -6.14
C GLU A 38 3.72 -14.69 -7.58
N LEU A 39 3.71 -13.37 -7.76
CA LEU A 39 3.79 -12.69 -9.06
C LEU A 39 5.10 -12.97 -9.79
N GLU A 40 6.23 -13.15 -9.09
CA GLU A 40 7.50 -13.59 -9.69
C GLU A 40 7.37 -14.90 -10.49
N ARG A 41 6.45 -15.79 -10.08
CA ARG A 41 6.20 -17.07 -10.76
C ARG A 41 5.23 -16.93 -11.94
N LEU A 42 4.56 -15.78 -12.09
CA LEU A 42 3.50 -15.60 -13.08
C LEU A 42 3.97 -15.84 -14.53
N PRO A 43 5.13 -15.31 -14.98
CA PRO A 43 5.62 -15.57 -16.33
C PRO A 43 5.79 -17.07 -16.61
N ASP A 44 6.28 -17.84 -15.64
CA ASP A 44 6.44 -19.30 -15.78
C ASP A 44 5.10 -20.01 -15.85
N LEU A 45 4.13 -19.63 -15.01
CA LEU A 45 2.76 -20.17 -15.06
C LEU A 45 2.10 -19.93 -16.43
N LEU A 46 2.35 -18.76 -17.03
CA LEU A 46 1.83 -18.39 -18.34
C LEU A 46 2.42 -19.25 -19.47
N THR A 47 3.64 -19.79 -19.34
CA THR A 47 4.23 -20.71 -20.34
C THR A 47 3.73 -22.16 -20.23
N GLN A 48 3.22 -22.56 -19.07
CA GLN A 48 2.84 -23.95 -18.81
C GLN A 48 1.41 -24.23 -19.27
N PRO A 49 1.15 -25.29 -20.08
CA PRO A 49 -0.20 -25.61 -20.54
C PRO A 49 -1.24 -25.71 -19.40
N ALA A 50 -0.85 -26.31 -18.27
CA ALA A 50 -1.70 -26.48 -17.09
C ALA A 50 -1.71 -25.27 -16.13
N GLY A 51 -0.86 -24.25 -16.34
CA GLY A 51 -0.70 -23.11 -15.43
C GLY A 51 -1.79 -22.03 -15.55
N GLY A 52 -2.67 -22.13 -16.53
CA GLY A 52 -3.70 -21.11 -16.82
C GLY A 52 -4.63 -20.79 -15.64
N PRO A 53 -5.26 -21.79 -14.99
CA PRO A 53 -6.13 -21.55 -13.85
C PRO A 53 -5.41 -20.90 -12.66
N GLU A 54 -4.16 -21.30 -12.37
CA GLU A 54 -3.37 -20.70 -11.28
C GLU A 54 -2.98 -19.25 -11.62
N ALA A 55 -2.53 -18.99 -12.85
CA ALA A 55 -2.19 -17.66 -13.32
C ALA A 55 -3.39 -16.70 -13.25
N ALA A 56 -4.56 -17.14 -13.69
CA ALA A 56 -5.78 -16.33 -13.66
C ALA A 56 -6.19 -15.99 -12.22
N ALA A 57 -6.16 -16.97 -11.31
CA ALA A 57 -6.50 -16.76 -9.90
C ALA A 57 -5.49 -15.85 -9.19
N LEU A 58 -4.19 -15.98 -9.49
CA LEU A 58 -3.16 -15.09 -8.96
C LEU A 58 -3.37 -13.66 -9.45
N ALA A 59 -3.59 -13.47 -10.75
CA ALA A 59 -3.80 -12.15 -11.31
C ALA A 59 -5.06 -11.45 -10.75
N GLU A 60 -6.17 -12.19 -10.57
CA GLU A 60 -7.38 -11.66 -9.93
C GLU A 60 -7.12 -11.22 -8.47
N ARG A 61 -6.42 -12.04 -7.69
CA ARG A 61 -6.06 -11.70 -6.31
C ARG A 61 -5.15 -10.48 -6.23
N ALA A 62 -4.11 -10.43 -7.09
CA ALA A 62 -3.19 -9.30 -7.14
C ALA A 62 -3.93 -8.00 -7.47
N CYS A 63 -4.81 -8.02 -8.49
CA CYS A 63 -5.63 -6.87 -8.85
C CYS A 63 -6.51 -6.38 -7.69
N GLY A 64 -7.21 -7.30 -7.03
CA GLY A 64 -8.06 -6.95 -5.90
C GLY A 64 -7.29 -6.38 -4.70
N PHE A 65 -6.08 -6.90 -4.44
CA PHE A 65 -5.27 -6.47 -3.31
C PHE A 65 -4.60 -5.11 -3.55
N PHE A 66 -3.91 -4.93 -4.68
CA PHE A 66 -3.21 -3.68 -4.99
C PHE A 66 -4.17 -2.53 -5.31
N GLY A 67 -5.32 -2.81 -5.92
CA GLY A 67 -6.40 -1.83 -6.11
C GLY A 67 -7.19 -1.49 -4.83
N GLY A 68 -6.91 -2.18 -3.72
CA GLY A 68 -7.66 -2.05 -2.47
C GLY A 68 -6.75 -1.81 -1.26
N ALA A 69 -6.35 -2.89 -0.59
CA ALA A 69 -5.65 -2.84 0.69
C ALA A 69 -4.30 -2.11 0.59
N ALA A 70 -3.49 -2.35 -0.45
CA ALA A 70 -2.20 -1.67 -0.60
C ALA A 70 -2.38 -0.15 -0.76
N ARG A 71 -3.36 0.29 -1.57
CA ARG A 71 -3.68 1.71 -1.74
C ARG A 71 -4.14 2.37 -0.43
N GLN A 72 -4.98 1.68 0.35
CA GLN A 72 -5.45 2.19 1.65
C GLN A 72 -4.31 2.28 2.67
N HIS A 73 -3.33 1.39 2.57
CA HIS A 73 -2.13 1.39 3.40
C HIS A 73 -1.24 2.61 3.10
N HIS A 74 -0.94 2.90 1.83
CA HIS A 74 -0.21 4.12 1.47
C HIS A 74 -0.97 5.40 1.89
N GLU A 75 -2.30 5.43 1.70
CA GLU A 75 -3.13 6.57 2.16
C GLU A 75 -3.00 6.79 3.68
N ALA A 76 -2.94 5.71 4.46
CA ALA A 76 -2.75 5.81 5.89
C ALA A 76 -1.37 6.35 6.27
N GLU A 77 -0.32 5.98 5.56
CA GLU A 77 1.02 6.51 5.82
C GLU A 77 1.10 7.99 5.53
N GLU A 78 0.60 8.41 4.36
CA GLU A 78 0.56 9.80 3.92
C GLU A 78 -0.23 10.70 4.88
N THR A 79 -1.34 10.21 5.40
CA THR A 79 -2.27 11.03 6.21
C THR A 79 -2.03 10.93 7.70
N VAL A 80 -1.38 9.86 8.18
CA VAL A 80 -1.25 9.57 9.62
C VAL A 80 0.19 9.44 10.07
N VAL A 81 1.02 8.69 9.34
CA VAL A 81 2.38 8.34 9.77
C VAL A 81 3.36 9.46 9.43
N PHE A 82 3.45 9.82 8.16
CA PHE A 82 4.44 10.78 7.66
C PHE A 82 4.30 12.18 8.26
N PRO A 83 3.09 12.76 8.46
CA PRO A 83 2.97 14.11 9.01
C PRO A 83 3.64 14.29 10.38
N GLY A 84 3.57 13.28 11.26
CA GLY A 84 4.20 13.32 12.59
C GLY A 84 5.73 13.26 12.56
N LEU A 85 6.31 12.85 11.43
CA LEU A 85 7.76 12.76 11.23
C LEU A 85 8.37 14.08 10.74
N LEU A 86 7.57 14.98 10.17
CA LEU A 86 8.07 16.22 9.54
C LEU A 86 8.43 17.30 10.57
N GLU A 87 7.69 17.41 11.67
CA GLU A 87 7.97 18.42 12.69
C GLU A 87 9.30 18.11 13.39
N GLY A 88 10.23 19.06 13.37
CA GLY A 88 11.56 18.89 13.97
C GLY A 88 12.43 17.80 13.32
N ALA A 89 12.10 17.36 12.10
CA ALA A 89 12.88 16.37 11.37
C ALA A 89 14.32 16.84 11.10
N SER A 90 15.28 15.90 11.12
CA SER A 90 16.57 16.14 10.47
C SER A 90 16.38 16.22 8.96
N ALA A 91 17.33 16.86 8.26
CA ALA A 91 17.31 16.89 6.79
C ALA A 91 17.34 15.48 6.17
N GLU A 92 18.02 14.54 6.84
CA GLU A 92 18.07 13.14 6.45
C GLU A 92 16.70 12.45 6.57
N LEU A 93 16.00 12.59 7.71
CA LEU A 93 14.67 12.01 7.88
C LEU A 93 13.67 12.59 6.88
N LEU A 94 13.74 13.90 6.63
CA LEU A 94 12.89 14.57 5.64
C LEU A 94 13.11 13.98 4.24
N ALA A 95 14.37 13.75 3.84
CA ALA A 95 14.69 13.17 2.55
C ALA A 95 14.15 11.73 2.39
N HIS A 96 14.20 10.92 3.46
CA HIS A 96 13.64 9.56 3.44
C HIS A 96 12.12 9.58 3.32
N VAL A 97 11.42 10.45 4.07
CA VAL A 97 9.96 10.58 3.92
C VAL A 97 9.60 11.03 2.50
N GLN A 98 10.29 12.03 1.94
CA GLN A 98 10.05 12.49 0.57
C GLN A 98 10.32 11.39 -0.48
N ARG A 99 11.35 10.56 -0.27
CA ARG A 99 11.60 9.39 -1.12
C ARG A 99 10.40 8.44 -1.09
N LEU A 100 9.87 8.10 0.07
CA LEU A 100 8.74 7.17 0.19
C LEU A 100 7.46 7.71 -0.46
N GLN A 101 7.18 9.00 -0.30
CA GLN A 101 6.07 9.66 -0.99
C GLN A 101 6.24 9.61 -2.52
N GLN A 102 7.47 9.73 -3.00
CA GLN A 102 7.78 9.59 -4.41
C GLN A 102 7.66 8.13 -4.88
N ASP A 103 8.07 7.16 -4.07
CA ASP A 103 7.91 5.73 -4.34
C ASP A 103 6.41 5.36 -4.42
N HIS A 104 5.56 5.93 -3.55
CA HIS A 104 4.09 5.78 -3.65
C HIS A 104 3.53 6.25 -5.00
N HIS A 105 4.04 7.35 -5.52
CA HIS A 105 3.65 7.83 -6.84
C HIS A 105 4.09 6.86 -7.94
N TRP A 106 5.33 6.38 -7.88
CA TRP A 106 5.84 5.39 -8.83
C TRP A 106 5.05 4.08 -8.78
N PHE A 107 4.65 3.61 -7.59
CA PHE A 107 3.77 2.44 -7.48
C PHE A 107 2.43 2.65 -8.19
N GLU A 108 1.84 3.84 -8.11
CA GLU A 108 0.60 4.13 -8.83
C GLU A 108 0.82 4.13 -10.35
N GLU A 109 1.92 4.71 -10.83
CA GLU A 109 2.23 4.76 -12.26
C GLU A 109 2.54 3.37 -12.82
N ASP A 110 3.43 2.61 -12.20
CA ASP A 110 3.74 1.22 -12.58
C ASP A 110 2.48 0.36 -12.58
N TRP A 111 1.63 0.53 -11.56
CA TRP A 111 0.40 -0.24 -11.44
C TRP A 111 -0.62 0.08 -12.54
N LEU A 112 -0.73 1.33 -12.99
CA LEU A 112 -1.58 1.71 -14.13
C LEU A 112 -1.19 0.98 -15.43
N GLU A 113 0.09 0.64 -15.59
CA GLU A 113 0.59 -0.13 -16.74
C GLU A 113 0.44 -1.65 -16.53
N ILE A 114 0.69 -2.15 -15.32
CA ILE A 114 0.65 -3.59 -14.98
C ILE A 114 -0.78 -4.12 -14.88
N GLU A 115 -1.69 -3.38 -14.25
CA GLU A 115 -3.04 -3.85 -13.93
C GLU A 115 -3.82 -4.34 -15.16
N PRO A 116 -3.86 -3.62 -16.31
CA PRO A 116 -4.57 -4.09 -17.49
C PRO A 116 -4.08 -5.46 -18.00
N HIS A 117 -2.78 -5.74 -17.89
CA HIS A 117 -2.19 -7.02 -18.28
C HIS A 117 -2.61 -8.13 -17.31
N LEU A 118 -2.58 -7.88 -16.00
CA LEU A 118 -3.07 -8.83 -15.00
C LEU A 118 -4.57 -9.09 -15.13
N GLN A 119 -5.39 -8.06 -15.38
CA GLN A 119 -6.82 -8.23 -15.63
C GLN A 119 -7.10 -9.07 -16.88
N ALA A 120 -6.26 -8.97 -17.93
CA ALA A 120 -6.38 -9.82 -19.11
C ALA A 120 -5.99 -11.27 -18.79
N VAL A 121 -4.91 -11.50 -18.01
CA VAL A 121 -4.53 -12.83 -17.52
C VAL A 121 -5.64 -13.46 -16.67
N ALA A 122 -6.29 -12.68 -15.80
CA ALA A 122 -7.44 -13.14 -15.01
C ALA A 122 -8.62 -13.61 -15.90
N ARG A 123 -8.73 -13.09 -17.13
CA ARG A 123 -9.74 -13.49 -18.12
C ARG A 123 -9.26 -14.61 -19.07
N GLY A 124 -8.04 -15.11 -18.89
CA GLY A 124 -7.47 -16.21 -19.66
C GLY A 124 -6.65 -15.81 -20.89
N TRP A 125 -6.37 -14.51 -21.10
CA TRP A 125 -5.44 -14.04 -22.14
C TRP A 125 -4.00 -14.20 -21.66
N ARG A 126 -3.10 -14.75 -22.49
CA ARG A 126 -1.80 -15.26 -22.00
C ARG A 126 -0.64 -14.75 -22.82
N ASP A 127 -0.51 -15.24 -24.03
CA ASP A 127 0.72 -15.11 -24.83
C ASP A 127 1.05 -13.65 -25.14
N GLU A 128 0.02 -12.81 -25.33
CA GLU A 128 0.18 -11.38 -25.64
C GLU A 128 0.68 -10.54 -24.45
N HIS A 129 0.49 -11.04 -23.22
CA HIS A 129 0.83 -10.30 -22.00
C HIS A 129 2.13 -10.79 -21.35
N LEU A 130 2.61 -11.98 -21.72
CA LEU A 130 3.78 -12.62 -21.11
C LEU A 130 5.04 -11.76 -21.20
N ALA A 131 5.35 -11.23 -22.39
CA ALA A 131 6.59 -10.47 -22.59
C ALA A 131 6.62 -9.21 -21.69
N PHE A 132 5.55 -8.43 -21.68
CA PHE A 132 5.43 -7.25 -20.83
C PHE A 132 5.52 -7.60 -19.34
N LEU A 133 4.73 -8.59 -18.88
CA LEU A 133 4.72 -8.96 -17.45
C LEU A 133 6.06 -9.52 -16.98
N ARG A 134 6.80 -10.21 -17.85
CA ARG A 134 8.15 -10.72 -17.54
C ARG A 134 9.14 -9.57 -17.28
N ASP A 135 9.01 -8.47 -17.99
CA ASP A 135 9.93 -7.34 -17.89
C ASP A 135 9.51 -6.37 -16.77
N ALA A 136 8.20 -6.09 -16.62
CA ALA A 136 7.69 -5.11 -15.67
C ALA A 136 7.64 -5.61 -14.21
N LEU A 137 7.26 -6.87 -13.97
CA LEU A 137 7.10 -7.38 -12.60
C LEU A 137 8.39 -7.34 -11.76
N PRO A 138 9.58 -7.67 -12.30
CA PRO A 138 10.83 -7.54 -11.53
C PRO A 138 11.12 -6.12 -11.05
N GLU A 139 10.86 -5.10 -11.86
CA GLU A 139 11.09 -3.69 -11.50
C GLU A 139 10.13 -3.24 -10.40
N PHE A 140 8.83 -3.53 -10.57
CA PHE A 140 7.80 -3.24 -9.56
C PHE A 140 8.09 -3.93 -8.22
N THR A 141 8.46 -5.22 -8.26
CA THR A 141 8.82 -6.00 -7.07
C THR A 141 10.05 -5.42 -6.37
N ALA A 142 11.09 -5.03 -7.10
CA ALA A 142 12.29 -4.45 -6.52
C ALA A 142 12.01 -3.14 -5.78
N LEU A 143 11.21 -2.24 -6.38
CA LEU A 143 10.83 -0.97 -5.75
C LEU A 143 10.05 -1.21 -4.44
N GLN A 144 9.09 -2.15 -4.45
CA GLN A 144 8.32 -2.52 -3.26
C GLN A 144 9.20 -3.05 -2.13
N HIS A 145 10.17 -3.91 -2.44
CA HIS A 145 11.10 -4.44 -1.45
C HIS A 145 11.97 -3.34 -0.82
N GLU A 146 12.51 -2.43 -1.63
CA GLU A 146 13.33 -1.32 -1.11
C GLU A 146 12.51 -0.36 -0.24
N HIS A 147 11.29 -0.05 -0.67
CA HIS A 147 10.34 0.80 0.05
C HIS A 147 10.02 0.23 1.43
N ILE A 148 9.50 -1.01 1.49
CA ILE A 148 9.14 -1.69 2.75
C ILE A 148 10.37 -1.79 3.67
N ALA A 149 11.55 -2.09 3.12
CA ALA A 149 12.77 -2.19 3.92
C ALA A 149 13.14 -0.84 4.57
N LEU A 150 12.99 0.28 3.86
CA LEU A 150 13.24 1.61 4.41
C LEU A 150 12.23 1.93 5.51
N GLU A 151 10.95 1.60 5.30
CA GLU A 151 9.91 1.87 6.28
C GLU A 151 10.10 1.09 7.58
N GLU A 152 10.30 -0.22 7.47
CA GLU A 152 10.42 -1.11 8.63
C GLU A 152 11.72 -0.87 9.40
N SER A 153 12.81 -0.52 8.71
CA SER A 153 14.11 -0.32 9.36
C SER A 153 14.27 1.06 10.01
N LEU A 154 13.62 2.10 9.48
CA LEU A 154 13.88 3.49 9.87
C LEU A 154 12.61 4.25 10.25
N ILE A 155 11.60 4.27 9.38
CA ILE A 155 10.43 5.16 9.50
C ILE A 155 9.50 4.72 10.61
N TYR A 156 9.04 3.47 10.59
CA TYR A 156 8.11 2.95 11.59
C TYR A 156 8.72 2.98 13.00
N PRO A 157 10.00 2.59 13.22
CA PRO A 157 10.65 2.79 14.50
C PRO A 157 10.65 4.25 14.98
N GLU A 158 10.95 5.22 14.11
CA GLU A 158 10.93 6.64 14.47
C GLU A 158 9.52 7.14 14.78
N ALA A 159 8.53 6.77 13.96
CA ALA A 159 7.14 7.16 14.16
C ALA A 159 6.58 6.60 15.49
N ARG A 160 6.92 5.35 15.84
CA ARG A 160 6.60 4.75 17.13
C ARG A 160 7.27 5.50 18.29
N ARG A 161 8.55 5.88 18.16
CA ARG A 161 9.27 6.67 19.18
C ARG A 161 8.59 8.01 19.44
N ARG A 162 8.22 8.75 18.39
CA ARG A 162 7.57 10.06 18.53
C ARG A 162 6.16 9.97 19.11
N THR A 163 5.40 8.96 18.70
CA THR A 163 4.05 8.72 19.23
C THR A 163 4.11 8.32 20.71
N GLY A 164 5.07 7.48 21.10
CA GLY A 164 5.31 7.12 22.50
C GLY A 164 5.80 8.29 23.36
N ALA A 165 6.60 9.19 22.79
CA ALA A 165 7.06 10.41 23.47
C ALA A 165 5.95 11.47 23.62
N GLY A 166 5.00 11.52 22.67
CA GLY A 166 3.84 12.43 22.70
C GLY A 166 2.69 12.01 23.63
N ALA A 167 2.70 10.78 24.15
CA ALA A 167 1.69 10.28 25.10
C ALA A 167 1.95 10.68 26.57
N LEU A 168 2.95 11.55 26.82
CA LEU A 168 3.26 12.11 28.13
C LEU A 168 2.92 13.61 28.21
N THR A 169 1.64 13.96 28.04
CA THR A 169 1.08 15.23 28.52
C THR A 169 -0.36 15.06 28.97
#